data_AF-A0A1I8AJ42-F1
#
_entry.id   AF-A0A1I8AJ42-F1
#
_cell.length_a   1.000
_cell.length_b   1.000
_cell.length_c   1.000
_cell.angle_alpha   90.00
_cell.angle_beta   90.00
_cell.angle_gamma   90.00
#
_symmetry.space_group_name_H-M   'P 1'
#
loop_
_entity.id
_entity.type
_entity.pdbx_description
1 polymer ?
#
loop_
_entity_poly.entity_id
_entity_poly.type
_entity_poly.pdbx_seq_one_letter_code
_entity_poly.pdbx_strand_id
1 'polypeptide(L)'
;MKDGVIADFTVTEQMLKQFIRMVHPRSMFAPSPRIIVCVPCGSTQVERRAIKESALGAGASKVYLIEEPMAAAIGAGLAVSDASGSMVVDIGGGTTEVAVISLGGMVYK
;
A
#
# COMPACT_ATOMS: atom_id res chain seq x y z
N MET A 1 3.00 13.05 2.47
CA MET A 1 4.10 12.07 2.46
C MET A 1 5.34 12.75 1.92
N LYS A 2 6.53 12.39 2.38
CA LYS A 2 7.79 12.96 1.91
C LYS A 2 8.80 11.81 1.81
N ASP A 3 9.52 11.70 0.70
CA ASP A 3 10.53 10.67 0.46
C ASP A 3 10.02 9.22 0.66
N GLY A 4 8.76 8.95 0.30
CA GLY A 4 8.13 7.63 0.45
C GLY A 4 7.66 7.29 1.87
N VAL A 5 7.93 8.14 2.86
CA VAL A 5 7.57 7.92 4.26
C VAL A 5 6.44 8.83 4.77
N ILE A 6 5.73 8.35 5.78
CA ILE A 6 4.78 9.17 6.52
C ILE A 6 5.53 10.09 7.46
N ALA A 7 5.54 11.38 7.12
CA ALA A 7 6.16 12.42 7.96
C ALA A 7 5.29 12.80 9.17
N ASP A 8 3.97 12.68 9.06
CA ASP A 8 3.01 12.99 10.14
C ASP A 8 1.82 12.02 10.06
N PHE A 9 1.68 11.20 11.10
CA PHE A 9 0.64 10.17 11.17
C PHE A 9 -0.76 10.75 11.41
N THR A 10 -0.88 11.81 12.20
CA THR A 10 -2.17 12.45 12.49
C THR A 10 -2.74 13.10 11.22
N VAL A 11 -1.90 13.80 10.46
CA VAL A 11 -2.30 14.36 9.17
C VAL A 11 -2.64 13.26 8.18
N THR A 12 -1.86 12.17 8.15
CA THR A 12 -2.13 11.02 7.27
C THR A 12 -3.45 10.33 7.59
N GLU A 13 -3.81 10.18 8.86
CA GLU A 13 -5.10 9.61 9.25
C GLU A 13 -6.28 10.47 8.76
N GLN A 14 -6.19 11.79 8.90
CA GLN A 14 -7.23 12.70 8.39
C GLN A 14 -7.33 12.66 6.86
N MET A 15 -6.18 12.56 6.18
CA MET A 15 -6.12 12.38 4.73
C MET A 15 -6.82 11.09 4.30
N LEU A 16 -6.50 9.96 4.94
CA LEU A 16 -7.15 8.66 4.66
C LEU A 16 -8.65 8.71 4.95
N LYS A 17 -9.06 9.30 6.08
CA LYS A 17 -10.49 9.53 6.41
C LYS A 17 -11.21 10.27 5.30
N GLN A 18 -10.59 11.31 4.75
CA GLN A 18 -11.20 12.10 3.69
C GLN A 18 -11.30 11.31 2.39
N PHE A 19 -10.23 10.63 1.95
CA PHE A 19 -10.25 9.79 0.75
C PHE A 19 -11.29 8.67 0.83
N ILE A 20 -11.37 7.97 1.96
CA ILE A 20 -12.36 6.91 2.17
C ILE A 20 -13.78 7.48 2.10
N ARG A 21 -14.06 8.63 2.73
CA ARG A 21 -15.39 9.26 2.69
C ARG A 21 -15.82 9.69 1.29
N MET A 22 -14.88 10.10 0.44
CA MET A 22 -15.18 10.52 -0.93
C MET A 22 -15.65 9.36 -1.81
N VAL A 23 -15.16 8.14 -1.58
CA VAL A 23 -15.49 6.96 -2.38
C VAL A 23 -16.47 6.00 -1.69
N HIS A 24 -16.60 6.08 -0.37
CA HIS A 24 -17.48 5.26 0.46
C HIS A 24 -18.48 6.14 1.23
N PRO A 25 -19.56 6.58 0.57
CA PRO A 25 -20.53 7.48 1.18
C PRO A 25 -21.20 6.85 2.40
N ARG A 26 -21.34 7.64 3.47
CA ARG A 26 -21.98 7.21 4.71
C ARG A 26 -23.49 7.09 4.52
N SER A 27 -23.96 5.89 4.27
CA SER A 27 -25.34 5.47 4.59
C SER A 27 -25.37 4.92 6.01
N MET A 28 -26.51 5.06 6.72
CA MET A 28 -26.71 4.48 8.06
C MET A 28 -26.43 2.97 8.12
N PHE A 29 -26.48 2.29 6.98
CA PHE A 29 -26.26 0.84 6.88
C PHE A 29 -25.02 0.47 6.05
N ALA A 30 -24.16 1.44 5.70
CA ALA A 30 -22.97 1.14 4.93
C ALA A 30 -21.98 0.33 5.78
N PRO A 31 -21.55 -0.86 5.32
CA PRO A 31 -20.57 -1.67 6.05
C PRO A 31 -19.20 -0.98 6.06
N SER A 32 -18.42 -1.22 7.11
CA SER A 32 -17.02 -0.77 7.17
C SER A 32 -16.18 -1.45 6.07
N PRO A 33 -15.48 -0.68 5.20
CA PRO A 33 -14.77 -1.24 4.06
C PRO A 33 -13.56 -2.07 4.49
N ARG A 34 -13.20 -3.06 3.68
CA ARG A 34 -11.90 -3.74 3.77
C ARG A 34 -10.92 -2.99 2.87
N ILE A 35 -9.74 -2.67 3.38
CA ILE A 35 -8.76 -1.84 2.68
C ILE A 35 -7.46 -2.63 2.49
N ILE A 36 -6.87 -2.47 1.30
CA ILE A 36 -5.49 -2.87 1.01
C ILE A 36 -4.71 -1.57 0.78
N VAL A 37 -3.54 -1.43 1.40
CA VAL A 37 -2.66 -0.27 1.26
C VAL A 37 -1.31 -0.71 0.73
N CYS A 38 -0.85 -0.08 -0.36
CA CYS A 38 0.52 -0.27 -0.84
C CYS A 38 1.50 0.41 0.13
N VAL A 39 2.61 -0.25 0.43
CA VAL A 39 3.69 0.28 1.27
C VAL A 39 5.05 0.04 0.62
N PRO A 40 6.02 0.96 0.77
CA PRO A 40 7.39 0.74 0.28
C PRO A 40 7.99 -0.58 0.78
N CYS A 41 8.85 -1.22 -0.02
CA CYS A 41 9.50 -2.46 0.40
C CYS A 41 10.38 -2.29 1.65
N GLY A 42 10.98 -1.10 1.76
CA GLY A 42 11.86 -0.70 2.87
C GLY A 42 11.13 -0.27 4.14
N SER A 43 9.79 -0.23 4.17
CA SER A 43 9.07 0.28 5.34
C SER A 43 9.38 -0.50 6.62
N THR A 44 9.72 0.22 7.68
CA THR A 44 9.96 -0.33 9.01
C THR A 44 8.66 -0.90 9.59
N GLN A 45 8.77 -1.78 10.60
CA GLN A 45 7.57 -2.29 11.29
C GLN A 45 6.74 -1.18 11.94
N VAL A 46 7.39 -0.11 12.41
CA VAL A 46 6.72 1.04 13.02
C VAL A 46 5.87 1.77 11.98
N GLU A 47 6.42 2.03 10.80
CA GLU A 47 5.69 2.67 9.69
C GLU A 47 4.53 1.80 9.21
N ARG A 48 4.77 0.51 8.96
CA ARG A 48 3.72 -0.44 8.56
C ARG A 48 2.58 -0.48 9.58
N ARG A 49 2.91 -0.52 10.86
CA ARG A 49 1.93 -0.50 11.94
C ARG A 49 1.13 0.80 11.95
N ALA A 50 1.80 1.93 11.84
CA ALA A 50 1.15 3.23 11.87
C ALA A 50 0.23 3.47 10.65
N ILE A 51 0.61 2.99 9.46
CA ILE A 51 -0.27 2.97 8.26
C ILE A 51 -1.54 2.16 8.55
N LYS A 52 -1.36 0.97 9.11
CA LYS A 52 -2.47 0.06 9.44
C LYS A 52 -3.42 0.67 10.46
N GLU A 53 -2.87 1.23 11.54
CA GLU A 53 -3.65 1.91 12.59
C GLU A 53 -4.37 3.14 12.04
N SER A 54 -3.74 3.93 11.17
CA SER A 54 -4.37 5.09 10.53
C SER A 54 -5.57 4.68 9.65
N ALA A 55 -5.42 3.62 8.85
CA ALA A 55 -6.51 3.12 8.01
C ALA A 55 -7.66 2.51 8.83
N LEU A 56 -7.36 1.83 9.95
CA LEU A 56 -8.37 1.33 10.89
C LEU A 56 -9.11 2.50 11.58
N GLY A 57 -8.37 3.49 12.09
CA GLY A 57 -8.94 4.72 12.67
C GLY A 57 -9.78 5.52 11.68
N ALA A 58 -9.51 5.35 10.38
CA ALA A 58 -10.31 5.93 9.30
C ALA A 58 -11.63 5.19 8.99
N GLY A 59 -11.90 4.05 9.64
CA GLY A 59 -13.17 3.32 9.56
C GLY A 59 -13.10 2.00 8.79
N ALA A 60 -11.90 1.51 8.45
CA ALA A 60 -11.73 0.20 7.85
C ALA A 60 -12.08 -0.94 8.83
N SER A 61 -12.72 -2.00 8.33
CA SER A 61 -12.97 -3.23 9.11
C SER A 61 -11.75 -4.14 9.17
N LYS A 62 -10.99 -4.20 8.07
CA LYS A 62 -9.73 -4.94 7.96
C LYS A 62 -8.79 -4.17 7.06
N VAL A 63 -7.50 -4.22 7.39
CA VAL A 63 -6.43 -3.59 6.62
C VAL A 63 -5.35 -4.61 6.32
N TYR A 64 -5.01 -4.73 5.04
CA TYR A 64 -3.89 -5.51 4.53
C TYR A 64 -2.86 -4.56 3.93
N LEU A 65 -1.59 -4.94 4.03
CA LEU A 65 -0.51 -4.22 3.38
C LEU A 65 0.02 -5.08 2.24
N ILE A 66 0.36 -4.45 1.13
CA ILE A 66 1.05 -5.07 -0.01
C ILE A 66 2.27 -4.22 -0.33
N GLU A 67 3.37 -4.84 -0.70
CA GLU A 67 4.56 -4.12 -1.14
C GLU A 67 4.30 -3.39 -2.47
N GLU A 68 4.70 -2.13 -2.54
CA GLU A 68 4.61 -1.27 -3.73
C GLU A 68 5.11 -1.96 -5.01
N PRO A 69 6.34 -2.52 -5.08
CA PRO A 69 6.81 -3.14 -6.30
C PRO A 69 6.01 -4.38 -6.70
N MET A 70 5.45 -5.13 -5.74
CA MET A 70 4.56 -6.25 -6.03
C MET A 70 3.24 -5.75 -6.64
N ALA A 71 2.65 -4.70 -6.05
CA ALA A 71 1.44 -4.09 -6.57
C ALA A 71 1.67 -3.49 -7.98
N ALA A 72 2.80 -2.83 -8.20
CA ALA A 72 3.19 -2.28 -9.50
C ALA A 72 3.37 -3.37 -10.56
N ALA A 73 4.06 -4.47 -10.23
CA ALA A 73 4.25 -5.59 -11.14
C ALA A 73 2.93 -6.27 -11.53
N ILE A 74 2.01 -6.46 -10.58
CA ILE A 74 0.67 -6.97 -10.85
C ILE A 74 -0.11 -5.99 -11.74
N GLY A 75 -0.07 -4.69 -11.42
CA GLY A 75 -0.74 -3.65 -12.21
C GLY A 75 -0.21 -3.53 -13.64
N ALA A 76 1.08 -3.82 -13.85
CA ALA A 76 1.72 -3.87 -15.16
C ALA A 76 1.50 -5.19 -15.92
N GLY A 77 0.82 -6.17 -15.33
CA GLY A 77 0.54 -7.46 -15.96
C GLY A 77 1.76 -8.39 -16.06
N LEU A 78 2.77 -8.21 -15.20
CA LEU A 78 3.92 -9.11 -15.15
C LEU A 78 3.53 -10.48 -14.57
N ALA A 79 4.17 -11.55 -15.08
CA ALA A 79 3.94 -12.93 -14.65
C ALA A 79 4.61 -13.23 -13.30
N VAL A 80 4.15 -12.56 -12.24
CA VAL A 80 4.75 -12.61 -10.89
C VAL A 80 4.65 -13.98 -10.22
N SER A 81 3.68 -14.81 -10.63
CA SER A 81 3.44 -16.15 -10.07
C SER A 81 4.23 -17.25 -10.76
N ASP A 82 4.85 -16.97 -11.91
CA ASP A 82 5.56 -17.97 -12.71
C ASP A 82 6.97 -18.19 -12.17
N ALA A 83 7.57 -19.33 -12.53
CA ALA A 83 8.96 -19.65 -12.22
C ALA A 83 9.98 -18.79 -13.02
N SER A 84 9.52 -17.81 -13.79
CA SER A 84 10.34 -16.79 -14.46
C SER A 84 10.54 -15.57 -13.56
N GLY A 85 11.70 -14.93 -13.66
CA GLY A 85 11.96 -13.64 -13.01
C GLY A 85 11.32 -12.49 -13.78
N SER A 86 10.52 -11.69 -13.09
CA SER A 86 9.95 -10.43 -13.59
C SER A 86 10.61 -9.26 -12.87
N MET A 87 11.19 -8.32 -13.61
CA MET A 87 11.76 -7.10 -13.03
C MET A 87 10.78 -5.93 -13.19
N VAL A 88 10.62 -5.13 -12.14
CA VAL A 88 9.86 -3.89 -12.15
C VAL A 88 10.73 -2.75 -11.61
N VAL A 89 10.60 -1.58 -12.23
CA VAL A 89 11.20 -0.32 -11.78
C VAL A 89 10.07 0.69 -11.67
N ASP A 90 9.64 0.97 -10.44
CA ASP A 90 8.57 1.93 -10.16
C ASP A 90 9.18 3.28 -9.75
N ILE A 91 8.99 4.28 -10.60
CA ILE A 91 9.55 5.63 -10.42
C ILE A 91 8.43 6.53 -9.87
N GLY A 92 8.42 6.70 -8.55
CA GLY A 92 7.49 7.57 -7.86
C GLY A 92 7.99 9.00 -7.71
N GLY A 93 7.21 9.84 -7.02
CA GLY A 93 7.57 11.24 -6.81
C GLY A 93 8.70 11.48 -5.80
N GLY A 94 8.97 10.54 -4.90
CA GLY A 94 10.01 10.66 -3.86
C GLY A 94 10.91 9.42 -3.69
N THR A 95 10.59 8.33 -4.37
CA THR A 95 11.32 7.06 -4.30
C THR A 95 11.33 6.40 -5.68
N THR A 96 12.33 5.56 -5.92
CA THR A 96 12.32 4.59 -7.02
C THR A 96 12.48 3.22 -6.40
N GLU A 97 11.48 2.36 -6.57
CA GLU A 97 11.50 0.99 -6.05
C GLU A 97 11.85 0.04 -7.20
N VAL A 98 12.85 -0.80 -6.98
CA VAL A 98 13.32 -1.79 -7.96
C VAL A 98 13.17 -3.17 -7.36
N ALA A 99 12.46 -4.06 -8.04
CA ALA A 99 12.30 -5.43 -7.57
C ALA A 99 12.42 -6.46 -8.68
N VAL A 100 12.86 -7.66 -8.29
CA VAL A 100 12.77 -8.88 -9.11
C VAL A 100 11.85 -9.85 -8.40
N ILE A 101 10.85 -10.37 -9.10
CA ILE A 101 9.75 -11.16 -8.56
C ILE A 101 9.67 -12.50 -9.30
N SER A 102 9.46 -13.60 -8.57
CA SER A 102 9.20 -14.93 -9.12
C SER A 102 8.42 -15.77 -8.10
N LEU A 103 7.55 -16.67 -8.56
CA LEU A 103 6.75 -17.56 -7.70
C LEU A 103 5.96 -16.82 -6.59
N GLY A 104 5.48 -15.61 -6.88
CA GLY A 104 4.74 -14.76 -5.95
C GLY A 104 5.60 -14.12 -4.84
N GLY A 105 6.92 -14.33 -4.87
CA GLY A 105 7.88 -13.78 -3.92
C GLY A 105 8.82 -12.76 -4.55
N MET A 106 9.28 -11.80 -3.75
CA MET A 106 10.36 -10.90 -4.16
C MET A 106 11.72 -11.56 -3.93
N VAL A 107 12.47 -11.71 -5.01
CA VAL A 107 13.85 -12.22 -5.02
C VAL A 107 14.84 -11.10 -4.69
N TYR A 108 14.55 -9.87 -5.12
CA TYR A 108 15.31 -8.66 -4.86
C TYR A 108 14.36 -7.49 -4.56
N LYS A 109 14.73 -6.62 -3.63
CA LYS A 109 14.01 -5.41 -3.21
C LYS A 109 14.95 -4.40 -2.57
#